data_AF-A0AAU4T6X4-F1
#
_entry.id   AF-A0AAU4T6X4-F1
#
_cell.length_a   1.000
_cell.length_b   1.000
_cell.length_c   1.000
_cell.angle_alpha   90.00
_cell.angle_beta   90.00
_cell.angle_gamma   90.00
#
_symmetry.space_group_name_H-M   'P 1'
#
loop_
_entity.id
_entity.type
_entity.pdbx_description
1 polymer ?
#
loop_
_entity_poly.entity_id
_entity_poly.type
_entity_poly.pdbx_seq_one_letter_code
_entity_poly.pdbx_strand_id
1 'polypeptide(L)'
;MGLKQAVDSWVSASGAEKQIRFANAETVRWLEWGFQSYFRILLGLTLALFGTAILTSRRVPGWLGWTAIVAGVCSVIYGVDVGYSGLASRLQDVLGIAIFVLVLVFAIGVLVTGVRGRGRRHS
;
A
#
# COMPACT_ATOMS: atom_id res chain seq x y z
N MET A 1 6.17 6.42 -14.55
CA MET A 1 6.94 6.49 -15.82
C MET A 1 6.02 6.49 -17.03
N GLY A 2 5.02 5.60 -17.10
CA GLY A 2 4.07 5.53 -18.23
C GLY A 2 3.27 6.82 -18.47
N LEU A 3 2.72 7.44 -17.42
CA LEU A 3 1.94 8.67 -17.60
C LEU A 3 2.76 9.83 -18.15
N LYS A 4 4.00 10.02 -17.68
CA LYS A 4 4.87 11.09 -18.17
C LYS A 4 5.10 10.95 -19.67
N GLN A 5 5.42 9.74 -20.13
CA GLN A 5 5.61 9.46 -21.56
C GLN A 5 4.32 9.72 -22.37
N ALA A 6 3.16 9.31 -21.84
CA ALA A 6 1.88 9.56 -22.50
C ALA A 6 1.57 11.08 -22.60
N VAL A 7 1.82 11.84 -21.53
CA VAL A 7 1.66 13.30 -21.49
C VAL A 7 2.63 13.98 -22.44
N ASP A 8 3.91 13.60 -22.44
CA ASP A 8 4.92 14.16 -23.34
C ASP A 8 4.52 13.92 -24.81
N SER A 9 3.96 12.75 -25.13
CA SER A 9 3.45 12.43 -26.47
C SER A 9 2.19 13.22 -26.86
N TRP A 10 1.37 13.59 -25.89
CA TRP A 10 0.19 14.43 -26.12
C TRP A 10 0.57 15.88 -26.35
N VAL A 11 1.51 16.40 -25.56
CA VAL A 11 2.00 17.78 -25.68
C VAL A 11 2.59 18.03 -27.07
N SER A 12 3.36 17.08 -27.60
CA SER A 12 4.00 17.17 -28.92
C SER A 12 3.06 16.94 -30.11
N ALA A 13 1.86 16.36 -29.90
CA ALA A 13 0.89 16.12 -30.96
C ALA A 13 0.11 17.37 -31.38
N SER A 14 -0.44 17.35 -32.60
CA SER A 14 -1.26 18.41 -33.20
C SER A 14 -2.44 17.84 -34.00
N GLY A 15 -3.40 18.69 -34.38
CA GLY A 15 -4.58 18.28 -35.14
C GLY A 15 -5.40 17.19 -34.44
N ALA A 16 -5.98 16.27 -35.23
CA ALA A 16 -6.80 15.17 -34.72
C ALA A 16 -6.02 14.19 -33.82
N GLU A 17 -4.71 14.04 -34.02
CA GLU A 17 -3.87 13.16 -33.19
C GLU A 17 -3.82 13.63 -31.73
N LYS A 18 -3.91 14.95 -31.48
CA LYS A 18 -3.85 15.48 -30.12
C LYS A 18 -4.98 14.97 -29.24
N GLN A 19 -6.19 14.80 -29.78
CA GLN A 19 -7.31 14.24 -29.02
C GLN A 19 -7.11 12.75 -28.70
N ILE A 20 -6.57 11.99 -29.66
CA ILE A 20 -6.26 10.56 -29.45
C ILE A 20 -5.20 10.38 -28.37
N ARG A 21 -4.12 11.19 -28.41
CA ARG A 21 -3.04 11.12 -27.41
C ARG A 21 -3.51 11.53 -26.02
N PHE A 22 -4.46 12.46 -25.92
CA PHE A 22 -5.10 12.80 -24.65
C PHE A 22 -5.85 11.61 -24.04
N ALA A 23 -6.69 10.93 -24.83
CA ALA A 23 -7.43 9.74 -24.36
C ALA A 23 -6.49 8.60 -23.92
N ASN A 24 -5.35 8.44 -24.59
CA ASN A 24 -4.31 7.49 -24.17
C ASN A 24 -3.71 7.87 -22.81
N ALA A 25 -3.38 9.14 -22.59
CA ALA A 25 -2.85 9.62 -21.32
C ALA A 25 -3.86 9.46 -20.16
N GLU A 26 -5.14 9.69 -20.44
CA GLU A 26 -6.22 9.46 -19.49
C GLU A 26 -6.37 7.98 -19.12
N THR A 27 -6.32 7.09 -20.11
CA THR A 27 -6.34 5.63 -19.88
C THR A 27 -5.17 5.19 -18.98
N VAL A 28 -3.96 5.68 -19.25
CA VAL A 28 -2.79 5.41 -18.43
C VAL A 28 -2.98 5.93 -17.00
N ARG A 29 -3.57 7.12 -16.83
CA ARG A 29 -3.87 7.69 -15.51
C ARG A 29 -4.83 6.80 -14.72
N TRP A 30 -5.92 6.33 -15.33
CA TRP A 30 -6.85 5.40 -14.68
C TRP A 30 -6.20 4.08 -14.30
N LEU A 31 -5.29 3.58 -15.14
CA LEU A 31 -4.52 2.37 -14.86
C LEU A 31 -3.62 2.56 -13.62
N GLU A 32 -2.94 3.70 -13.51
CA GLU A 32 -2.12 4.02 -12.32
C GLU A 32 -2.97 4.05 -11.04
N TRP A 33 -4.18 4.61 -11.11
CA TRP A 33 -5.13 4.62 -9.98
C TRP A 33 -5.56 3.20 -9.60
N GLY A 34 -5.98 2.42 -10.60
CA GLY A 34 -6.41 1.04 -10.42
C GLY A 34 -5.33 0.16 -9.80
N PHE A 35 -4.09 0.23 -10.30
CA PHE A 35 -2.97 -0.52 -9.76
C PHE A 35 -2.63 -0.09 -8.33
N GLN A 36 -2.55 1.21 -8.05
CA GLN A 36 -2.24 1.68 -6.70
C GLN A 36 -3.32 1.25 -5.70
N SER A 37 -4.61 1.35 -6.08
CA SER A 37 -5.74 0.86 -5.28
C SER A 37 -5.61 -0.63 -5.00
N TYR A 38 -5.39 -1.44 -6.05
CA TYR A 38 -5.24 -2.89 -5.97
C TYR A 38 -4.10 -3.31 -5.04
N PHE A 39 -2.90 -2.73 -5.21
CA PHE A 39 -1.75 -3.06 -4.35
C PHE A 39 -1.99 -2.69 -2.88
N ARG A 40 -2.65 -1.56 -2.62
CA ARG A 40 -2.99 -1.13 -1.25
C ARG A 40 -3.99 -2.06 -0.57
N ILE A 41 -5.01 -2.51 -1.31
CA ILE A 41 -5.99 -3.48 -0.80
C ILE A 41 -5.31 -4.82 -0.53
N LEU A 42 -4.52 -5.35 -1.47
CA LEU A 42 -3.80 -6.60 -1.29
C LEU A 42 -2.82 -6.57 -0.12
N LEU A 43 -2.06 -5.49 0.03
CA LEU A 43 -1.19 -5.28 1.18
C LEU A 43 -2.01 -5.31 2.48
N GLY A 44 -3.16 -4.63 2.47
CA GLY A 44 -4.06 -4.58 3.61
C GLY A 44 -4.57 -5.95 4.05
N LEU A 45 -5.05 -6.75 3.09
CA LEU A 45 -5.50 -8.12 3.32
C LEU A 45 -4.37 -9.01 3.81
N THR A 46 -3.18 -8.89 3.23
CA THR A 46 -1.99 -9.65 3.63
C THR A 46 -1.63 -9.37 5.09
N LEU A 47 -1.58 -8.10 5.49
CA LEU A 47 -1.30 -7.69 6.87
C LEU A 47 -2.38 -8.17 7.85
N ALA A 48 -3.65 -8.10 7.47
CA ALA A 48 -4.75 -8.62 8.28
C ALA A 48 -4.66 -10.14 8.49
N LEU A 49 -4.32 -10.90 7.45
CA LEU A 49 -4.10 -12.35 7.53
C LEU A 49 -2.91 -12.69 8.44
N PHE A 50 -1.77 -12.01 8.25
CA PHE A 50 -0.60 -12.20 9.13
C PHE A 50 -0.90 -11.84 10.57
N GLY A 51 -1.57 -10.72 10.82
CA GLY A 51 -1.94 -10.31 12.17
C GLY A 51 -2.87 -11.31 12.84
N THR A 52 -3.85 -11.84 12.11
CA THR A 52 -4.74 -12.90 12.57
C THR A 52 -3.97 -14.18 12.90
N ALA A 53 -3.03 -14.59 12.06
CA ALA A 53 -2.17 -15.76 12.30
C ALA A 53 -1.28 -15.60 13.55
N ILE A 54 -0.80 -14.39 13.83
CA ILE A 54 -0.04 -14.09 15.06
C ILE A 54 -0.92 -14.25 16.29
N LEU A 55 -2.13 -13.69 16.27
CA LEU A 55 -3.07 -13.76 17.38
C LEU A 55 -3.52 -15.20 17.66
N THR A 56 -3.71 -16.02 16.63
CA THR A 56 -4.12 -17.43 16.79
C THR A 56 -2.98 -18.34 17.21
N SER A 57 -1.77 -18.15 16.70
CA SER A 57 -0.63 -19.04 16.99
C SER A 57 -0.03 -18.85 18.38
N ARG A 58 -0.19 -17.67 19.00
CA ARG A 58 0.39 -17.29 20.31
C ARG A 58 1.92 -17.47 20.42
N ARG A 59 2.63 -17.66 19.31
CA ARG A 59 4.10 -17.83 19.26
C ARG A 59 4.87 -16.51 19.35
N VAL A 60 4.19 -15.41 19.02
CA VAL A 60 4.72 -14.05 18.98
C VAL A 60 3.81 -13.16 19.84
N PRO A 61 4.31 -12.04 20.40
CA PRO A 61 3.49 -11.14 21.21
C PRO A 61 2.24 -10.65 20.46
N GLY A 62 1.06 -10.76 21.10
CA GLY A 62 -0.22 -10.43 20.47
C GLY A 62 -0.35 -8.98 20.01
N TRP A 63 0.38 -8.04 20.62
CA TRP A 63 0.39 -6.63 20.19
C TRP A 63 0.91 -6.47 18.75
N LEU A 64 1.81 -7.35 18.28
CA LEU A 64 2.26 -7.36 16.88
C LEU A 64 1.13 -7.74 15.93
N GLY A 65 0.30 -8.70 16.35
CA GLY A 65 -0.86 -9.14 15.59
C GLY A 65 -1.87 -8.01 15.40
N TRP A 66 -2.18 -7.29 16.48
CA TRP A 66 -3.05 -6.11 16.43
C TRP A 66 -2.45 -4.99 15.58
N THR A 67 -1.15 -4.72 15.71
CA THR A 67 -0.47 -3.70 14.91
C THR A 67 -0.58 -4.01 13.41
N ALA A 68 -0.38 -5.26 13.00
CA ALA A 68 -0.55 -5.69 11.62
C ALA A 68 -2.00 -5.57 11.13
N ILE A 69 -2.99 -5.95 11.94
CA ILE A 69 -4.41 -5.80 11.57
C ILE A 69 -4.77 -4.33 11.36
N VAL A 70 -4.37 -3.44 12.28
CA VAL A 70 -4.65 -2.00 12.15
C VAL A 70 -3.98 -1.43 10.90
N ALA A 71 -2.71 -1.76 10.66
CA ALA A 71 -2.01 -1.38 9.43
C ALA A 71 -2.75 -1.89 8.18
N GLY A 72 -3.26 -3.12 8.25
CA GLY A 72 -4.02 -3.76 7.19
C GLY A 72 -5.30 -3.01 6.86
N VAL A 73 -6.12 -2.70 7.88
CA VAL A 73 -7.36 -1.92 7.74
C VAL A 73 -7.08 -0.54 7.15
N CYS A 74 -6.08 0.18 7.68
CA CYS A 74 -5.68 1.48 7.13
C CYS A 74 -5.30 1.37 5.65
N SER A 75 -4.58 0.32 5.25
CA SER A 75 -4.18 0.11 3.86
C SER A 75 -5.36 -0.22 2.93
N VAL A 76 -6.36 -0.98 3.39
CA VAL A 76 -7.60 -1.22 2.63
C VAL A 76 -8.35 0.10 2.42
N ILE A 77 -8.55 0.89 3.48
CA ILE A 77 -9.22 2.19 3.39
C ILE A 77 -8.48 3.12 2.42
N TYR A 78 -7.15 3.18 2.51
CA TYR A 78 -6.32 3.93 1.56
C TYR A 78 -6.59 3.46 0.12
N GLY A 79 -6.53 2.16 -0.13
CA GLY A 79 -6.71 1.60 -1.47
C GLY A 79 -8.09 1.88 -2.04
N VAL A 80 -9.14 1.77 -1.22
CA VAL A 80 -10.51 2.13 -1.62
C VAL A 80 -10.61 3.61 -1.97
N ASP A 81 -10.06 4.50 -1.14
CA ASP A 81 -10.04 5.95 -1.43
C ASP A 81 -9.29 6.25 -2.74
N VAL A 82 -8.18 5.58 -3.02
CA VAL A 82 -7.49 5.74 -4.32
C VAL A 82 -8.37 5.35 -5.49
N GLY A 83 -9.17 4.29 -5.35
CA GLY A 83 -10.07 3.82 -6.39
C GLY A 83 -11.18 4.82 -6.73
N TYR A 84 -11.67 5.57 -5.74
CA TYR A 84 -12.74 6.57 -5.92
C TYR A 84 -12.22 7.98 -6.20
N SER A 85 -11.16 8.39 -5.50
CA SER A 85 -10.66 9.77 -5.43
C SER A 85 -9.39 9.98 -6.26
N GLY A 86 -8.79 8.93 -6.82
CA GLY A 86 -7.50 9.00 -7.52
C GLY A 86 -6.30 9.10 -6.57
N LEU A 87 -5.19 9.68 -7.02
CA LEU A 87 -3.89 9.64 -6.32
C LEU A 87 -3.65 10.74 -5.27
N ALA A 88 -4.59 11.65 -5.07
CA ALA A 88 -4.39 12.81 -4.22
C ALA A 88 -5.61 13.07 -3.36
N SER A 89 -5.49 12.79 -2.06
CA SER A 89 -6.48 13.15 -1.07
C SER A 89 -5.81 13.38 0.30
N ARG A 90 -6.40 14.25 1.12
CA ARG A 90 -5.91 14.49 2.49
C ARG A 90 -5.92 13.20 3.32
N LEU A 91 -6.87 12.31 3.05
CA LEU A 91 -6.98 11.01 3.73
C LEU A 91 -5.78 10.13 3.38
N GLN A 92 -5.37 10.10 2.11
CA GLN A 92 -4.19 9.37 1.66
C GLN A 92 -2.92 9.86 2.34
N ASP A 93 -2.72 11.16 2.49
CA ASP A 93 -1.52 11.71 3.16
C ASP A 93 -1.39 11.18 4.61
N VAL A 94 -2.49 11.26 5.37
CA VAL A 94 -2.52 10.82 6.76
C VAL A 94 -2.37 9.30 6.88
N LEU A 95 -3.13 8.55 6.08
CA LEU A 95 -3.07 7.08 6.10
C LEU A 95 -1.71 6.57 5.61
N GLY A 96 -1.09 7.25 4.64
CA GLY A 96 0.25 6.89 4.14
C GLY A 96 1.29 6.90 5.25
N ILE A 97 1.31 7.97 6.05
CA ILE A 97 2.21 8.09 7.21
C ILE A 97 1.86 7.04 8.27
N ALA A 98 0.57 6.89 8.61
CA ALA A 98 0.13 5.93 9.62
C ALA A 98 0.52 4.49 9.24
N ILE A 99 0.28 4.08 8.00
CA ILE A 99 0.64 2.75 7.50
C ILE A 99 2.15 2.55 7.57
N PHE A 100 2.94 3.54 7.14
CA PHE A 100 4.40 3.45 7.18
C PHE A 100 4.91 3.22 8.61
N VAL A 101 4.43 4.01 9.57
CA VAL A 101 4.81 3.88 10.99
C VAL A 101 4.38 2.53 11.56
N LEU A 102 3.13 2.11 11.31
CA LEU A 102 2.61 0.83 11.83
C LEU A 102 3.38 -0.37 11.27
N VAL A 103 3.66 -0.38 9.96
CA VAL A 103 4.44 -1.44 9.32
C VAL A 103 5.88 -1.46 9.84
N LEU A 104 6.48 -0.29 10.08
CA LEU A 104 7.82 -0.20 10.66
C LEU A 104 7.86 -0.76 12.08
N VAL A 105 6.92 -0.35 12.94
CA VAL A 105 6.75 -0.86 14.31
C VAL A 105 6.55 -2.38 14.29
N PHE A 106 5.71 -2.88 13.39
CA PHE A 106 5.48 -4.31 13.20
C PHE A 106 6.77 -5.04 12.78
N ALA A 107 7.46 -4.57 11.75
CA ALA A 107 8.67 -5.19 11.22
C ALA A 107 9.80 -5.23 12.25
N ILE A 108 10.06 -4.11 12.95
CA ILE A 108 11.06 -4.03 14.02
C ILE A 108 10.67 -4.96 15.17
N GLY A 109 9.40 -4.97 15.58
CA GLY A 109 8.93 -5.81 16.66
C GLY A 109 9.05 -7.31 16.35
N VAL A 110 8.76 -7.73 15.12
CA VAL A 110 9.00 -9.11 14.64
C VAL A 110 10.49 -9.45 14.66
N LEU A 111 11.36 -8.53 14.20
CA LEU A 111 12.80 -8.75 14.18
C LEU A 111 13.38 -8.90 15.60
N VAL A 112 13.02 -8.00 16.50
CA VAL A 112 13.48 -8.02 17.90
C VAL A 112 13.01 -9.29 18.62
N THR A 113 11.75 -9.70 18.41
CA THR A 113 11.23 -10.94 19.01
C THR A 113 11.91 -12.19 18.45
N GLY A 114 12.19 -12.21 17.14
CA GLY A 114 12.95 -13.29 16.49
C GLY A 114 14.38 -13.43 17.01
N VAL A 115 15.11 -12.32 17.17
CA VAL A 115 16.49 -12.34 17.69
C VAL A 115 16.53 -12.82 19.15
N ARG A 116 15.62 -12.33 20.00
CA ARG A 116 15.51 -12.75 21.41
C ARG A 116 15.16 -14.23 21.56
N GLY A 117 14.34 -14.78 20.67
CA GLY A 117 13.97 -16.20 20.67
C GLY A 117 15.14 -17.13 20.33
N ARG A 118 16.06 -16.73 19.44
CA ARG A 118 17.26 -17.52 19.11
C ARG A 118 18.28 -17.54 20.24
N GLY A 119 18.54 -16.41 20.90
CA GLY A 119 19.49 -16.36 22.02
C GLY A 119 19.13 -17.29 23.18
N ARG A 120 17.83 -17.50 23.45
CA ARG A 120 17.36 -18.41 24.51
C ARG A 120 17.46 -19.91 24.16
N ARG A 121 17.68 -20.28 22.90
CA ARG A 121 17.85 -21.69 22.47
C ARG A 121 19.30 -22.17 22.48
N HIS A 122 20.26 -21.26 22.65
CA HIS A 122 21.70 -21.54 22.66
C HIS A 122 22.38 -21.29 24.01
N SER A 123 21.58 -21.04 25.06
CA SER A 123 22.01 -20.99 26.47
C SER A 123 21.38 -22.16 27.21
#